data_AF-A0A450ZKG5-F1
#
_entry.id   AF-A0A450ZKG5-F1
#
_cell.length_a   1.000
_cell.length_b   1.000
_cell.length_c   1.000
_cell.angle_alpha   90.00
_cell.angle_beta   90.00
_cell.angle_gamma   90.00
#
_symmetry.space_group_name_H-M   'P 1'
#
loop_
_entity.id
_entity.type
_entity.pdbx_description
1 polymer ?
#
loop_
_entity_poly.entity_id
_entity_poly.type
_entity_poly.pdbx_seq_one_letter_code
_entity_poly.pdbx_strand_id
1 'polypeptide(L)' 'MNQQYYDSISKMEEMGVNKEYAQGWVGGCLQNPKREEQRVTEAYDAGYEDGENKNESNFGNWVGK' A
#
# COMPACT_ATOMS: atom_id res chain seq x y z
N MET A 1 11.95 13.75 -7.54
CA MET A 1 11.30 12.44 -7.35
C MET A 1 11.41 12.08 -5.87
N ASN A 2 10.35 11.54 -5.26
CA ASN A 2 10.38 11.10 -3.86
C ASN A 2 10.99 9.69 -3.80
N GLN A 3 12.25 9.59 -3.39
CA GLN A 3 13.00 8.32 -3.40
C GLN A 3 12.33 7.25 -2.54
N GLN A 4 11.85 7.62 -1.35
CA GLN A 4 11.18 6.70 -0.43
C GLN A 4 10.00 6.00 -1.10
N TYR A 5 9.16 6.75 -1.84
CA TYR A 5 8.00 6.18 -2.53
C TYR A 5 8.38 5.10 -3.53
N TYR A 6 9.43 5.33 -4.33
CA TYR A 6 9.88 4.35 -5.32
C TYR A 6 10.51 3.13 -4.64
N ASP A 7 11.32 3.35 -3.60
CA ASP A 7 11.95 2.28 -2.84
C ASP A 7 10.89 1.38 -2.17
N SER A 8 9.85 1.97 -1.58
CA SER A 8 8.76 1.22 -0.96
C SER A 8 7.96 0.39 -1.99
N ILE A 9 7.72 0.93 -3.20
CA ILE A 9 7.05 0.18 -4.28
C ILE A 9 7.91 -1.00 -4.73
N SER A 10 9.19 -0.76 -5.04
CA SER A 10 10.10 -1.82 -5.46
C SER A 10 10.18 -2.93 -4.40
N LYS A 11 10.25 -2.55 -3.12
CA LYS A 11 10.24 -3.50 -2.01
C LYS A 11 8.94 -4.31 -1.94
N MET A 12 7.76 -3.70 -2.10
CA MET A 12 6.49 -4.42 -2.12
C MET A 12 6.39 -5.40 -3.31
N GLU A 13 6.89 -5.00 -4.49
CA GLU A 13 6.93 -5.85 -5.67
C GLU A 13 7.87 -7.05 -5.49
N GLU A 14 9.10 -6.82 -5.00
CA GLU A 14 10.08 -7.87 -4.72
C GLU A 14 9.59 -8.87 -3.66
N MET A 15 8.88 -8.37 -2.64
CA MET A 15 8.32 -9.20 -1.58
C MET A 15 7.07 -9.99 -2.03
N GLY A 16 6.46 -9.67 -3.17
CA GLY A 16 5.20 -10.28 -3.60
C GLY A 16 4.02 -9.92 -2.68
N VAL A 17 3.98 -8.67 -2.22
CA VAL A 17 2.89 -8.14 -1.40
C VAL A 17 1.57 -8.15 -2.18
N ASN A 18 0.46 -8.40 -1.47
CA ASN A 18 -0.89 -8.36 -2.02
C ASN A 18 -1.12 -7.05 -2.81
N LYS A 19 -1.67 -7.19 -4.02
CA LYS A 19 -1.84 -6.08 -4.96
C LYS A 19 -2.80 -5.02 -4.45
N GLU A 20 -3.88 -5.41 -3.76
CA GLU A 20 -4.82 -4.45 -3.19
C GLU A 20 -4.19 -3.66 -2.05
N TYR A 21 -3.39 -4.31 -1.19
CA TYR A 21 -2.59 -3.61 -0.18
C TYR A 21 -1.60 -2.63 -0.79
N ALA A 22 -0.82 -3.06 -1.79
CA ALA A 22 0.15 -2.19 -2.45
C ALA A 22 -0.52 -0.96 -3.10
N GLN A 23 -1.69 -1.15 -3.71
CA GLN A 23 -2.48 -0.05 -4.29
C GLN A 23 -3.05 0.89 -3.22
N GLY A 24 -3.48 0.35 -2.08
CA GLY A 24 -3.87 1.12 -0.91
C GLY A 24 -2.72 2.01 -0.46
N TRP A 25 -1.55 1.40 -0.24
CA TRP A 25 -0.35 2.09 0.23
C TRP A 25 0.09 3.23 -0.69
N VAL A 26 0.09 3.00 -2.00
CA VAL A 26 0.35 4.05 -2.99
C VAL A 26 -0.68 5.18 -2.89
N GLY A 27 -1.97 4.84 -2.74
CA GLY A 27 -3.05 5.81 -2.56
C GLY A 27 -2.87 6.69 -1.32
N GLY A 28 -2.63 6.08 -0.16
CA GLY A 28 -2.40 6.78 1.10
C GLY A 28 -1.13 7.63 1.09
N CYS A 29 -0.03 7.11 0.54
CA CYS A 29 1.24 7.82 0.46
C CYS A 29 1.15 9.09 -0.41
N LEU A 30 0.33 9.05 -1.47
CA LEU A 30 0.07 10.20 -2.35
C LEU A 30 -1.11 11.05 -1.91
N GLN A 31 -1.82 10.66 -0.83
CA GLN A 31 -3.01 11.35 -0.32
C GLN A 31 -4.12 11.45 -1.38
N ASN A 32 -4.27 10.40 -2.20
CA ASN A 32 -5.36 10.31 -3.16
C ASN A 32 -6.69 10.04 -2.43
N PRO A 33 -7.84 10.51 -2.93
CA PRO A 33 -9.12 10.09 -2.40
C PRO A 33 -9.23 8.56 -2.35
N LYS A 34 -9.79 8.04 -1.26
CA LYS A 34 -10.12 6.61 -1.17
C LYS A 34 -11.04 6.20 -2.32
N ARG A 35 -10.88 4.95 -2.76
CA ARG A 35 -11.79 4.31 -3.73
C ARG A 35 -13.23 4.30 -3.21
N GLU A 36 -14.17 4.10 -4.12
CA GLU A 36 -15.57 3.92 -3.76
C GLU A 36 -15.74 2.72 -2.81
N GLU A 37 -16.63 2.85 -1.82
CA GLU A 37 -16.84 1.86 -0.73
C GLU A 37 -17.01 0.42 -1.26
N GLN A 38 -17.67 0.24 -2.40
CA GLN A 38 -17.89 -1.07 -3.03
C GLN A 38 -16.62 -1.73 -3.61
N ARG A 39 -15.52 -0.96 -3.76
CA ARG A 39 -14.25 -1.41 -4.34
C ARG A 39 -13.13 -1.45 -3.31
N VAL A 40 -13.43 -1.06 -2.08
CA VAL A 40 -12.52 -1.15 -0.95
C VAL A 40 -12.50 -2.59 -0.45
N THR A 41 -11.30 -3.08 -0.19
CA THR A 41 -11.05 -4.39 0.42
C THR A 41 -10.29 -4.19 1.72
N GLU A 42 -10.29 -5.20 2.60
CA GLU A 42 -9.51 -5.16 3.84
C GLU A 42 -8.02 -4.87 3.58
N ALA A 43 -7.46 -5.53 2.56
CA ALA A 43 -6.08 -5.30 2.13
C ALA A 43 -5.85 -3.86 1.68
N TYR A 44 -6.75 -3.31 0.85
CA TYR A 44 -6.66 -1.92 0.39
C TYR A 44 -6.73 -0.92 1.54
N ASP A 45 -7.67 -1.07 2.46
CA ASP A 45 -7.82 -0.14 3.59
C ASP A 45 -6.60 -0.17 4.51
N ALA A 46 -6.09 -1.36 4.83
CA ALA A 46 -4.86 -1.51 5.63
C ALA A 46 -3.66 -0.88 4.91
N GLY A 47 -3.54 -1.12 3.60
CA GLY A 47 -2.52 -0.48 2.77
C GLY A 47 -2.62 1.03 2.80
N TYR A 48 -3.84 1.57 2.64
CA TYR A 48 -4.08 3.00 2.62
C TYR A 48 -3.65 3.68 3.93
N GLU A 49 -4.05 3.13 5.08
CA GLU A 49 -3.66 3.65 6.39
C GLU A 49 -2.13 3.61 6.59
N ASP A 50 -1.48 2.52 6.21
CA ASP A 50 -0.02 2.41 6.27
C ASP A 50 0.65 3.40 5.30
N GLY A 51 0.06 3.63 4.13
CA GLY A 51 0.52 4.59 3.13
C GLY A 51 0.47 6.03 3.62
N GLU A 52 -0.62 6.45 4.28
CA GLU A 52 -0.73 7.79 4.88
C GLU A 52 0.40 8.07 5.88
N ASN A 53 0.76 7.03 6.64
CA ASN A 53 1.83 7.09 7.63
C ASN A 53 3.23 6.78 7.05
N LYS A 54 3.33 6.44 5.76
CA LYS A 54 4.55 5.95 5.09
C LYS A 54 5.20 4.77 5.84
N ASN A 55 4.37 3.90 6.42
CA ASN A 55 4.78 2.75 7.19
C ASN A 55 5.10 1.56 6.27
N GLU A 56 6.31 1.01 6.36
CA GLU A 56 6.75 -0.15 5.59
C GLU A 56 6.85 -1.43 6.43
N SER A 57 6.67 -1.35 7.75
CA SER A 57 6.87 -2.47 8.67
C SER A 57 5.83 -3.59 8.48
N ASN A 58 4.67 -3.25 7.90
CA ASN A 58 3.56 -4.18 7.72
C ASN A 58 3.56 -4.93 6.39
N PHE A 59 4.50 -4.66 5.47
CA PHE A 59 4.53 -5.31 4.15
C PHE A 59 4.55 -6.84 4.24
N GLY A 60 5.32 -7.38 5.19
CA GLY A 60 5.41 -8.83 5.43
C GLY A 60 4.08 -9.49 5.81
N ASN A 61 3.15 -8.75 6.40
CA ASN A 61 1.84 -9.26 6.81
C ASN A 61 0.91 -9.52 5.62
N TRP A 62 1.26 -9.01 4.43
CA TRP A 62 0.44 -9.04 3.23
C TRP A 62 1.07 -9.82 2.08
N VAL A 63 2.18 -10.53 2.32
CA VAL A 63 2.79 -11.43 1.32
C VAL A 63 1.94 -12.69 1.16
N GLY A 64 1.60 -13.04 -0.08
CA GLY A 64 0.87 -14.27 -0.43
C GLY A 64 -0.60 -14.32 0.02
N LYS A 65 -1.15 -13.19 0.47
CA LYS A 65 -2.58 -13.01 0.77
C LYS A 65 -3.37 -12.52 -0.42
#